data_AF-A0A960HIY0-F1
#
_entry.id   AF-A0A960HIY0-F1
#
_cell.length_a   1.000
_cell.length_b   1.000
_cell.length_c   1.000
_cell.angle_alpha   90.00
_cell.angle_beta   90.00
_cell.angle_gamma   90.00
#
_symmetry.space_group_name_H-M   'P 1'
#
loop_
_entity.id
_entity.type
_entity.pdbx_description
1 polymer ?
#
loop_
_entity_poly.entity_id
_entity_poly.type
_entity_poly.pdbx_seq_one_letter_code
_entity_poly.pdbx_strand_id
1 'polypeptide(L)'
;MGSTTTASSPAPPWWWSLLFAGVAGSVACLTLLFRSMRAVMGAGLSSCGSGGPYVVANPCPKGVGWMLPISIWVGLGFLALAAVAAHRLGRASIAWLAWPALFLSLGANFWQFGLDPVGADGPDWGWIVCAVLFTIMGGGPLLLVLAGRGSASGWTPSSSAPRAASRAAAAGARIRAEATPPPFRPTPGAGDDLVGSLERLASLHREGAIDDDEYADAKRRLLEGR
;
A
#
# COMPACT_ATOMS: atom_id res chain seq x y z
N MET A 1 -45.93 36.04 -3.67
CA MET A 1 -45.20 34.77 -3.50
C MET A 1 -43.88 35.06 -2.80
N GLY A 2 -43.85 34.90 -1.47
CA GLY A 2 -42.68 35.18 -0.65
C GLY A 2 -41.77 33.95 -0.61
N SER A 3 -40.55 34.10 -1.09
CA SER A 3 -39.48 33.10 -0.97
C SER A 3 -39.02 33.01 0.48
N THR A 4 -39.45 31.95 1.18
CA THR A 4 -38.89 31.53 2.46
C THR A 4 -37.42 31.18 2.27
N THR A 5 -36.54 32.11 2.66
CA THR A 5 -35.10 31.86 2.76
C THR A 5 -34.88 31.07 4.05
N THR A 6 -34.76 29.74 3.94
CA THR A 6 -34.37 28.88 5.05
C THR A 6 -32.93 29.21 5.44
N ALA A 7 -32.75 30.04 6.46
CA ALA A 7 -31.45 30.27 7.07
C ALA A 7 -30.92 28.93 7.61
N SER A 8 -29.79 28.46 7.08
CA SER A 8 -29.11 27.28 7.61
C SER A 8 -28.56 27.61 9.00
N SER A 9 -29.01 26.89 10.03
CA SER A 9 -28.45 27.06 11.37
C SER A 9 -26.94 26.77 11.35
N PRO A 10 -26.13 27.60 12.03
CA PRO A 10 -24.70 27.33 12.14
C PRO A 10 -24.48 25.97 12.82
N ALA A 11 -23.53 25.20 12.30
CA ALA A 11 -23.17 23.91 12.88
C ALA A 11 -22.70 24.11 14.33
N PRO A 12 -23.05 23.19 15.25
CA PRO A 12 -22.67 23.32 16.65
C PRO A 12 -21.15 23.22 16.86
N PRO A 13 -20.59 23.92 17.86
CA PRO A 13 -19.14 24.12 18.00
C PRO A 13 -18.35 22.83 18.28
N TRP A 14 -18.98 21.78 18.79
CA TRP A 14 -18.33 20.49 19.04
C TRP A 14 -17.84 19.79 17.76
N TRP A 15 -18.42 20.11 16.59
CA TRP A 15 -17.91 19.62 15.31
C TRP A 15 -16.50 20.10 15.00
N TRP A 16 -16.14 21.31 15.45
CA TRP A 16 -14.76 21.80 15.33
C TRP A 16 -13.82 20.97 16.18
N SER A 17 -14.20 20.67 17.42
CA SER A 17 -13.41 19.81 18.30
C SER A 17 -13.21 18.42 17.71
N LEU A 18 -14.26 17.82 17.12
CA LEU A 18 -14.15 16.53 16.44
C LEU A 18 -13.28 16.57 15.18
N LEU A 19 -13.32 17.67 14.43
CA LEU A 19 -12.44 17.87 13.28
C LEU A 19 -10.98 17.88 13.71
N PHE A 20 -10.64 18.70 14.71
CA PHE A 20 -9.26 18.79 15.22
C PHE A 20 -8.80 17.47 15.84
N ALA A 21 -9.65 16.81 16.62
CA ALA A 21 -9.35 15.51 17.20
C ALA A 21 -9.13 14.43 16.12
N GLY A 22 -9.96 14.42 15.07
CA GLY A 22 -9.82 13.53 13.92
C GLY A 22 -8.54 13.76 13.14
N VAL A 23 -8.19 15.01 12.85
CA VAL A 23 -6.93 15.35 12.15
C VAL A 23 -5.72 14.99 13.01
N ALA A 24 -5.70 15.36 14.29
CA ALA A 24 -4.61 15.04 15.20
C ALA A 24 -4.43 13.51 15.37
N GLY A 25 -5.53 12.77 15.53
CA GLY A 25 -5.51 11.31 15.60
C GLY A 25 -5.00 10.66 14.32
N SER A 26 -5.39 11.19 13.15
CA SER A 26 -4.91 10.70 11.84
C SER A 26 -3.40 10.93 11.68
N VAL A 27 -2.90 12.11 12.06
CA VAL A 27 -1.47 12.44 12.04
C VAL A 27 -0.68 11.55 13.02
N ALA A 28 -1.22 11.32 14.22
CA ALA A 28 -0.61 10.43 15.20
C ALA A 28 -0.51 9.00 14.68
N CYS A 29 -1.58 8.46 14.08
CA CYS A 29 -1.58 7.12 13.48
C CYS A 29 -0.64 7.01 12.28
N LEU A 30 -0.60 8.02 11.41
CA LEU A 30 0.33 8.09 10.29
C LEU A 30 1.78 8.10 10.79
N THR A 31 2.07 8.86 11.84
CA THR A 31 3.39 8.89 12.48
C THR A 31 3.76 7.53 13.07
N LEU A 32 2.81 6.86 13.73
CA LEU A 32 2.99 5.53 14.30
C LEU A 32 3.26 4.49 13.22
N LEU A 33 2.48 4.50 12.14
CA LEU A 33 2.67 3.66 10.96
C LEU A 33 4.06 3.89 10.35
N PHE A 34 4.44 5.15 10.18
CA PHE A 34 5.72 5.55 9.63
C PHE A 34 6.90 5.08 10.49
N ARG A 35 6.83 5.24 11.81
CA ARG A 35 7.85 4.73 12.75
C ARG A 35 7.88 3.21 12.79
N SER A 36 6.73 2.55 12.67
CA SER A 36 6.64 1.08 12.64
C SER A 36 7.31 0.53 11.39
N MET A 37 7.07 1.16 10.23
CA MET A 37 7.72 0.79 8.97
C MET A 37 9.23 1.01 9.03
N ARG A 38 9.69 2.12 9.62
CA ARG A 38 11.12 2.36 9.87
C ARG A 38 11.75 1.34 10.81
N ALA A 39 11.02 0.86 11.81
CA ALA A 39 11.51 -0.19 12.69
C ALA A 39 11.69 -1.53 11.94
N VAL A 40 10.82 -1.85 10.98
CA VAL A 40 10.94 -3.05 10.13
C VAL A 40 12.11 -2.91 9.16
N MET A 41 12.19 -1.78 8.45
CA MET A 41 13.20 -1.54 7.42
C MET A 41 14.61 -1.32 8.01
N GLY A 42 14.71 -0.59 9.13
CA GLY A 42 15.98 -0.34 9.81
C GLY A 42 16.59 -1.56 10.50
N ALA A 43 15.80 -2.61 10.72
CA ALA A 43 16.30 -3.91 11.16
C ALA A 43 16.79 -4.79 9.99
N GLY A 44 16.69 -4.34 8.74
CA GLY A 44 17.07 -5.11 7.55
C GLY A 44 16.11 -6.28 7.22
N LEU A 45 14.91 -6.28 7.79
CA LEU A 45 13.99 -7.42 7.75
C LEU A 45 13.01 -7.31 6.58
N SER A 46 13.27 -8.05 5.50
CA SER A 46 12.41 -8.14 4.31
C SER A 46 11.11 -8.93 4.54
N SER A 47 10.98 -9.66 5.64
CA SER A 47 9.73 -10.28 6.06
C SER A 47 9.77 -10.58 7.54
N CYS A 48 8.86 -9.95 8.27
CA CYS A 48 8.75 -10.07 9.70
C CYS A 48 7.45 -10.82 9.98
N GLY A 49 7.54 -12.15 10.12
CA GLY A 49 6.42 -13.04 10.37
C GLY A 49 6.61 -13.80 11.69
N SER A 50 5.52 -14.15 12.37
CA SER A 50 5.58 -15.12 13.47
C SER A 50 4.50 -16.17 13.24
N GLY A 51 4.91 -17.44 13.04
CA GLY A 51 4.02 -18.58 13.06
C GLY A 51 3.31 -18.93 11.75
N GLY A 52 4.07 -19.28 10.70
CA GLY A 52 3.55 -20.00 9.53
C GLY A 52 4.43 -21.23 9.23
N PRO A 53 3.97 -22.15 8.34
CA PRO A 53 4.74 -23.34 7.95
C PRO A 53 6.03 -23.02 7.15
N TYR A 54 6.24 -21.76 6.77
CA TYR A 54 7.46 -21.30 6.13
C TYR A 54 8.44 -20.75 7.18
N VAL A 55 9.71 -21.14 7.05
CA VAL A 55 10.81 -20.74 7.95
C VAL A 55 10.90 -19.22 7.98
N VAL A 56 10.58 -18.65 9.14
CA VAL A 56 10.74 -17.22 9.40
C VAL A 56 12.23 -16.92 9.44
N ALA A 57 12.74 -16.27 8.39
CA ALA A 57 14.16 -15.95 8.27
C ALA A 57 14.70 -15.12 9.45
N ASN A 58 13.84 -14.31 10.08
CA ASN A 58 14.23 -13.51 11.24
C ASN A 58 13.01 -13.17 12.15
N PRO A 59 13.12 -13.37 13.47
CA PRO A 59 12.04 -13.13 14.42
C PRO A 59 11.72 -11.63 14.56
N CYS A 60 10.43 -11.30 14.65
CA CYS A 60 10.02 -9.90 14.78
C CYS A 60 10.39 -9.25 16.12
N PRO A 61 10.73 -7.94 16.10
CA PRO A 61 10.77 -7.14 17.31
C PRO A 61 9.41 -7.15 18.01
N LYS A 62 9.41 -7.24 19.34
CA LYS A 62 8.18 -7.27 20.16
C LYS A 62 7.29 -6.06 19.86
N GLY A 63 6.02 -6.32 19.52
CA GLY A 63 4.97 -5.30 19.35
C GLY A 63 4.67 -4.85 17.92
N VAL A 64 5.59 -5.04 16.97
CA VAL A 64 5.41 -4.51 15.60
C VAL A 64 4.32 -5.24 14.82
N GLY A 65 4.20 -6.56 15.01
CA GLY A 65 3.25 -7.40 14.26
C GLY A 65 1.78 -7.00 14.44
N TRP A 66 1.40 -6.45 15.59
CA TRP A 66 0.03 -5.98 15.85
C TRP A 66 -0.13 -4.46 15.69
N MET A 67 0.93 -3.67 15.94
CA MET A 67 0.86 -2.21 15.84
C MET A 67 0.60 -1.74 14.41
N LEU A 68 1.13 -2.44 13.40
CA LEU A 68 0.91 -2.14 11.99
C LEU A 68 -0.59 -2.18 11.62
N PRO A 69 -1.31 -3.31 11.76
CA PRO A 69 -2.73 -3.37 11.41
C PRO A 69 -3.60 -2.46 12.29
N ILE A 70 -3.31 -2.35 13.59
CA ILE A 70 -4.10 -1.49 14.48
C ILE A 70 -3.97 -0.02 14.09
N SER A 71 -2.76 0.46 13.74
CA SER A 71 -2.58 1.84 13.31
C SER A 71 -3.36 2.19 12.04
N ILE A 72 -3.53 1.22 11.13
CA ILE A 72 -4.30 1.41 9.89
C ILE A 72 -5.78 1.56 10.23
N TRP A 73 -6.36 0.65 11.02
CA TRP A 73 -7.77 0.71 11.38
C TRP A 73 -8.11 1.94 12.22
N VAL A 74 -7.28 2.26 13.22
CA VAL A 74 -7.47 3.45 14.06
C VAL A 74 -7.28 4.73 13.23
N GLY A 75 -6.28 4.76 12.34
CA GLY A 75 -6.06 5.87 11.42
C GLY A 75 -7.23 6.10 10.47
N LEU A 76 -7.80 5.05 9.88
CA LEU A 76 -9.00 5.13 9.06
C LEU A 76 -10.22 5.63 9.85
N GLY A 77 -10.36 5.20 11.11
CA GLY A 77 -11.41 5.68 12.02
C GLY A 77 -11.32 7.18 12.26
N PHE A 78 -10.13 7.69 12.59
CA PHE A 78 -9.91 9.12 12.77
C PHE A 78 -10.07 9.93 11.48
N LEU A 79 -9.67 9.36 10.34
CA LEU A 79 -9.84 10.00 9.04
C LEU A 79 -11.32 10.11 8.67
N ALA A 80 -12.11 9.07 8.92
CA ALA A 80 -13.55 9.08 8.74
C ALA A 80 -14.23 10.10 9.66
N LEU A 81 -13.80 10.18 10.93
CA LEU A 81 -14.30 11.18 11.87
C LEU A 81 -14.02 12.61 11.39
N ALA A 82 -12.78 12.88 10.94
CA ALA A 82 -12.40 14.18 10.37
C ALA A 82 -13.20 14.51 9.09
N ALA A 83 -13.44 13.52 8.23
CA ALA A 83 -14.23 13.69 7.01
C ALA A 83 -15.70 14.01 7.32
N VAL A 84 -16.32 13.29 8.24
CA VAL A 84 -17.71 13.56 8.68
C VAL A 84 -17.83 14.96 9.28
N ALA A 85 -16.91 15.35 10.16
CA ALA A 85 -16.90 16.68 10.75
C ALA A 85 -16.71 17.79 9.69
N ALA A 86 -15.80 17.59 8.73
CA ALA A 86 -15.57 18.53 7.64
C ALA A 86 -16.82 18.70 6.74
N HIS A 87 -17.49 17.59 6.40
CA HIS A 87 -18.74 17.62 5.63
C HIS A 87 -19.86 18.36 6.36
N ARG A 88 -20.00 18.16 7.68
CA ARG A 88 -21.01 18.84 8.51
C ARG A 88 -20.74 20.34 8.64
N LEU A 89 -19.49 20.76 8.55
CA LEU A 89 -19.06 22.17 8.55
C LEU A 89 -19.15 22.83 7.16
N GLY A 90 -19.61 22.11 6.12
CA GLY A 90 -19.66 22.61 4.75
C GLY A 90 -18.27 22.83 4.11
N ARG A 91 -17.22 22.27 4.71
CA ARG A 91 -15.83 22.38 4.23
C ARG A 91 -15.47 21.11 3.48
N ALA A 92 -15.38 21.21 2.17
CA ALA A 92 -14.93 20.09 1.35
C ALA A 92 -13.40 19.94 1.38
N SER A 93 -13.00 18.67 1.44
CA SER A 93 -11.77 18.06 0.90
C SER A 93 -10.49 17.92 1.74
N ILE A 94 -10.53 18.02 3.08
CA ILE A 94 -9.39 17.52 3.91
C ILE A 94 -9.12 16.03 3.61
N ALA A 95 -10.18 15.25 3.37
CA ALA A 95 -10.08 13.86 2.93
C ALA A 95 -9.31 13.69 1.61
N TRP A 96 -9.31 14.71 0.75
CA TRP A 96 -8.57 14.70 -0.51
C TRP A 96 -7.07 14.97 -0.30
N LEU A 97 -6.70 15.69 0.77
CA LEU A 97 -5.29 15.83 1.18
C LEU A 97 -4.77 14.59 1.95
N ALA A 98 -5.65 13.79 2.52
CA ALA A 98 -5.25 12.56 3.22
C ALA A 98 -4.55 11.56 2.28
N TRP A 99 -5.03 11.46 1.04
CA TRP A 99 -4.41 10.62 0.01
C TRP A 99 -2.95 11.01 -0.29
N PRO A 100 -2.64 12.22 -0.78
CA PRO A 100 -1.26 12.62 -1.04
C PRO A 100 -0.40 12.57 0.24
N ALA A 101 -0.95 12.93 1.40
CA ALA A 101 -0.22 12.83 2.66
C ALA A 101 0.22 11.39 2.97
N LEU A 102 -0.64 10.40 2.74
CA LEU A 102 -0.35 9.00 2.98
C LEU A 102 0.73 8.48 2.01
N PHE A 103 0.53 8.71 0.70
CA PHE A 103 1.44 8.22 -0.34
C PHE A 103 2.81 8.90 -0.30
N LEU A 104 2.87 10.21 -0.07
CA LEU A 104 4.14 10.94 0.04
C LEU A 104 4.90 10.55 1.31
N SER A 105 4.21 10.28 2.42
CA SER A 105 4.85 9.79 3.65
C SER A 105 5.48 8.40 3.45
N LEU A 106 4.80 7.51 2.73
CA LEU A 106 5.34 6.20 2.34
C LEU A 106 6.52 6.33 1.37
N GLY A 107 6.39 7.18 0.34
CA GLY A 107 7.45 7.44 -0.63
C GLY A 107 8.73 7.99 0.01
N ALA A 108 8.61 8.93 0.96
CA ALA A 108 9.75 9.48 1.70
C ALA A 108 10.48 8.41 2.53
N ASN A 109 9.77 7.42 3.06
CA ASN A 109 10.36 6.29 3.75
C ASN A 109 11.23 5.46 2.81
N PHE A 110 10.68 5.07 1.67
CA PHE A 110 11.41 4.30 0.66
C PHE A 110 12.61 5.05 0.07
N TRP A 111 12.50 6.38 -0.09
CA TRP A 111 13.63 7.19 -0.56
C TRP A 111 14.81 7.16 0.41
N GLN A 112 14.54 7.19 1.72
CA GLN A 112 15.59 7.10 2.71
C GLN A 112 16.28 5.73 2.71
N PHE A 113 15.53 4.63 2.71
CA PHE A 113 16.12 3.28 2.73
C PHE A 113 16.70 2.85 1.39
N GLY A 114 16.21 3.39 0.27
CA GLY A 114 16.77 3.10 -1.05
C GLY A 114 18.11 3.79 -1.31
N LEU A 115 18.31 4.99 -0.75
CA LEU A 115 19.55 5.75 -0.90
C LEU A 115 20.61 5.40 0.15
N ASP A 116 20.18 5.04 1.36
CA ASP A 116 21.06 4.68 2.47
C ASP A 116 20.54 3.41 3.18
N PRO A 117 20.68 2.23 2.54
CA PRO A 117 20.27 0.97 3.15
C PRO A 117 21.23 0.60 4.29
N VAL A 118 20.65 0.28 5.45
CA VAL A 118 21.42 -0.10 6.63
C VAL A 118 22.13 -1.43 6.38
N GLY A 119 23.46 -1.42 6.27
CA GLY A 119 24.28 -2.64 6.17
C GLY A 119 24.65 -3.11 4.76
N ALA A 120 24.47 -2.29 3.72
CA ALA A 120 24.95 -2.58 2.36
C ALA A 120 25.68 -1.39 1.73
N ASP A 121 26.75 -1.66 0.99
CA ASP A 121 27.51 -0.65 0.25
C ASP A 121 26.84 -0.35 -1.10
N GLY A 122 25.75 0.42 -1.08
CA GLY A 122 25.18 1.02 -2.28
C GLY A 122 23.65 1.12 -2.32
N PRO A 123 23.08 1.87 -3.27
CA PRO A 123 21.65 2.09 -3.35
C PRO A 123 20.89 0.81 -3.72
N ASP A 124 19.80 0.53 -3.02
CA ASP A 124 18.91 -0.59 -3.35
C ASP A 124 17.80 -0.13 -4.30
N TRP A 125 17.90 -0.60 -5.55
CA TRP A 125 16.99 -0.27 -6.63
C TRP A 125 15.54 -0.69 -6.38
N GLY A 126 15.30 -1.74 -5.59
CA GLY A 126 13.94 -2.19 -5.26
C GLY A 126 13.17 -1.12 -4.49
N TRP A 127 13.80 -0.55 -3.46
CA TRP A 127 13.21 0.54 -2.67
C TRP A 127 13.06 1.83 -3.48
N ILE A 128 14.03 2.14 -4.34
CA ILE A 128 13.99 3.32 -5.21
C ILE A 128 12.80 3.26 -6.17
N VAL A 129 12.55 2.11 -6.80
CA VAL A 129 11.40 1.93 -7.71
C VAL A 129 10.08 2.14 -6.95
N CYS A 130 9.94 1.54 -5.76
CA CYS A 130 8.78 1.76 -4.91
C CYS A 130 8.61 3.23 -4.52
N ALA A 131 9.69 3.91 -4.13
CA ALA A 131 9.66 5.33 -3.76
C ALA A 131 9.15 6.22 -4.90
N VAL A 132 9.64 6.01 -6.12
CA VAL A 132 9.22 6.76 -7.31
C VAL A 132 7.74 6.56 -7.58
N LEU A 133 7.27 5.30 -7.56
CA LEU A 133 5.88 4.96 -7.81
C LEU A 133 4.93 5.61 -6.80
N PHE A 134 5.24 5.52 -5.50
CA PHE A 134 4.44 6.15 -4.44
C PHE A 134 4.46 7.68 -4.51
N THR A 135 5.61 8.27 -4.88
CA THR A 135 5.74 9.73 -5.06
C THR A 135 4.90 10.22 -6.24
N ILE A 136 4.85 9.49 -7.36
CA ILE A 136 4.00 9.84 -8.51
C ILE A 136 2.52 9.72 -8.15
N MET A 137 2.12 8.64 -7.47
CA MET A 137 0.72 8.40 -7.08
C MET A 137 0.19 9.43 -6.07
N GLY A 138 1.02 9.89 -5.13
CA GLY A 138 0.65 10.92 -4.17
C GLY A 138 0.84 12.34 -4.70
N GLY A 139 1.99 12.61 -5.32
CA GLY A 139 2.40 13.93 -5.77
C GLY A 139 1.73 14.38 -7.06
N GLY A 140 1.49 13.47 -8.02
CA GLY A 140 0.91 13.80 -9.32
C GLY A 140 -0.46 14.49 -9.22
N PRO A 141 -1.45 13.90 -8.54
CA PRO A 141 -2.77 14.52 -8.36
C PRO A 141 -2.70 15.85 -7.61
N LEU A 142 -1.81 15.96 -6.63
CA LEU A 142 -1.61 17.18 -5.84
C LEU A 142 -1.03 18.32 -6.71
N LEU A 143 -0.01 18.02 -7.51
CA LEU A 143 0.62 18.96 -8.43
C LEU A 143 -0.34 19.44 -9.52
N LEU A 144 -1.17 18.55 -10.09
CA LEU A 144 -2.18 18.92 -11.08
C LEU A 144 -3.21 19.91 -10.51
N VAL A 145 -3.68 19.69 -9.28
CA VAL A 145 -4.62 20.60 -8.61
C VAL A 145 -3.96 21.94 -8.31
N LEU A 146 -2.71 21.95 -7.82
CA LEU A 146 -1.98 23.19 -7.54
C LEU A 146 -1.69 23.98 -8.84
N ALA A 147 -1.30 23.30 -9.91
CA ALA A 147 -1.06 23.90 -11.22
C ALA A 147 -2.35 24.43 -11.86
N GLY A 148 -3.47 23.71 -11.72
CA GLY A 148 -4.79 24.16 -12.20
C GLY A 148 -5.35 25.35 -11.43
N ARG A 149 -5.01 25.49 -10.14
CA ARG A 149 -5.39 26.66 -9.31
C ARG A 149 -4.60 27.93 -9.66
N GLY A 150 -3.42 27.81 -10.26
CA GLY A 150 -2.64 28.93 -10.81
C GLY A 150 -3.18 29.47 -12.13
N SER A 151 -4.03 28.71 -12.83
CA SER A 151 -4.70 29.09 -14.09
C SER A 151 -6.18 29.39 -13.86
N ALA A 152 -6.49 30.15 -12.81
CA ALA A 152 -7.86 30.50 -12.44
C ALA A 152 -8.35 31.78 -13.13
N SER A 153 -8.50 31.74 -14.46
CA SER A 153 -9.32 32.73 -15.21
C SER A 153 -10.42 32.10 -16.08
N GLY A 154 -10.64 30.79 -16.03
CA GLY A 154 -11.55 30.13 -16.98
C GLY A 154 -12.38 28.95 -16.47
N TRP A 155 -12.37 28.64 -15.17
CA TRP A 155 -13.11 27.47 -14.67
C TRP A 155 -14.38 27.89 -13.94
N THR A 156 -15.43 28.15 -14.71
CA THR A 156 -16.82 28.09 -14.22
C THR A 156 -17.13 26.63 -13.84
N PRO A 157 -17.46 26.31 -12.57
CA PRO A 157 -17.81 24.96 -12.20
C PRO A 157 -19.17 24.60 -12.81
N SER A 158 -19.15 23.89 -13.94
CA SER A 158 -20.34 23.23 -14.48
C SER A 158 -20.73 22.10 -13.55
N SER A 159 -21.91 22.20 -12.95
CA SER A 159 -22.57 21.17 -12.14
C SER A 159 -22.86 19.93 -13.00
N SER A 160 -21.86 19.07 -13.19
CA SER A 160 -22.00 17.77 -13.86
C SER A 160 -21.27 16.66 -13.09
N ALA A 161 -21.29 16.75 -11.76
CA ALA A 161 -20.77 15.75 -10.83
C ALA A 161 -21.35 14.32 -10.94
N PRO A 162 -22.58 14.05 -11.45
CA PRO A 162 -23.06 12.67 -11.52
C PRO A 162 -22.50 11.85 -12.70
N ARG A 163 -21.99 12.51 -13.75
CA ARG A 163 -21.62 11.83 -15.02
C ARG A 163 -20.16 11.35 -15.07
N ALA A 164 -19.26 11.99 -14.32
CA ALA A 164 -17.86 11.57 -14.26
C ALA A 164 -17.68 10.31 -13.40
N ALA A 165 -18.40 10.22 -12.27
CA ALA A 165 -18.38 9.04 -11.40
C ALA A 165 -18.98 7.80 -12.10
N SER A 166 -20.04 7.99 -12.89
CA SER A 166 -20.66 6.90 -13.68
C SER A 166 -19.81 6.45 -14.86
N ARG A 167 -19.01 7.34 -15.46
CA ARG A 167 -18.03 6.95 -16.50
C ARG A 167 -16.81 6.21 -15.92
N ALA A 168 -16.33 6.60 -14.74
CA ALA A 168 -15.26 5.88 -14.05
C ALA A 168 -15.72 4.48 -13.59
N ALA A 169 -16.94 4.36 -13.08
CA ALA A 169 -17.55 3.07 -12.74
C ALA A 169 -17.78 2.19 -13.98
N ALA A 170 -18.22 2.77 -15.10
CA ALA A 170 -18.39 2.05 -16.36
C ALA A 170 -17.04 1.63 -16.98
N ALA A 171 -15.98 2.43 -16.83
CA ALA A 171 -14.63 2.06 -17.26
C ALA A 171 -14.05 0.91 -16.40
N GLY A 172 -14.23 0.95 -15.07
CA GLY A 172 -13.84 -0.14 -14.18
C GLY A 172 -14.61 -1.44 -14.44
N ALA A 173 -15.90 -1.34 -14.79
CA ALA A 173 -16.72 -2.49 -15.16
C ALA A 173 -16.28 -3.14 -16.50
N ARG A 174 -15.84 -2.34 -17.48
CA ARG A 174 -15.30 -2.86 -18.76
C ARG A 174 -13.95 -3.54 -18.58
N ILE A 175 -13.06 -3.01 -17.74
CA ILE A 175 -11.78 -3.68 -17.42
C ILE A 175 -12.01 -5.02 -16.71
N ARG A 176 -13.07 -5.14 -15.90
CA ARG A 176 -13.43 -6.40 -15.24
C ARG A 176 -14.10 -7.42 -16.17
N ALA A 177 -14.83 -6.96 -17.19
CA ALA A 177 -15.50 -7.85 -18.15
C ALA A 177 -14.54 -8.44 -19.19
N GLU A 178 -13.44 -7.76 -19.50
CA GLU A 178 -12.44 -8.25 -20.47
C GLU A 178 -11.37 -9.15 -19.84
N ALA A 179 -11.21 -9.11 -18.51
CA ALA A 179 -10.29 -9.96 -17.77
C ALA A 179 -10.92 -11.34 -17.46
N THR A 180 -11.27 -12.10 -18.50
CA THR A 180 -11.07 -13.55 -18.39
C THR A 180 -9.60 -13.78 -18.72
N PRO A 181 -8.74 -14.06 -17.72
CA PRO A 181 -7.35 -14.38 -18.02
C PRO A 181 -7.35 -15.58 -18.97
N PRO A 182 -6.58 -15.55 -20.09
CA PRO A 182 -6.29 -16.79 -20.78
C PRO A 182 -5.70 -17.76 -19.75
N PRO A 183 -6.04 -19.06 -19.79
CA PRO A 183 -5.45 -20.03 -18.89
C PRO A 183 -3.93 -19.86 -18.97
N PHE A 184 -3.32 -19.52 -17.84
CA PHE A 184 -1.87 -19.45 -17.70
C PHE A 184 -1.31 -20.80 -18.13
N ARG A 185 -0.70 -20.82 -19.31
CA ARG A 185 0.18 -21.91 -19.69
C ARG A 185 1.54 -21.54 -19.10
N PRO A 186 2.01 -22.20 -18.03
CA PRO A 186 3.40 -22.05 -17.63
C PRO A 186 4.24 -22.41 -18.86
N THR A 187 4.99 -21.43 -19.36
CA THR A 187 6.10 -21.73 -20.25
C THR A 187 7.20 -22.19 -19.30
N PRO A 188 7.67 -23.45 -19.36
CA PRO A 188 8.70 -23.92 -18.44
C PRO A 188 9.92 -23.02 -18.59
N GLY A 189 10.16 -22.18 -17.58
CA GLY A 189 11.48 -21.59 -17.42
C GLY A 189 12.41 -22.72 -17.00
N ALA A 190 13.61 -22.79 -17.58
CA ALA A 190 14.61 -23.82 -17.22
C ALA A 190 15.00 -23.83 -15.71
N GLY A 191 14.51 -22.88 -14.91
CA GLY A 191 14.59 -22.89 -13.45
C GLY A 191 13.42 -23.58 -12.75
N ASP A 192 12.20 -23.54 -13.30
CA ASP A 192 11.01 -24.18 -12.72
C ASP A 192 11.09 -25.70 -12.84
N ASP A 193 11.67 -26.21 -13.93
CA ASP A 193 11.92 -27.65 -14.12
C ASP A 193 12.96 -28.20 -13.13
N LEU A 194 13.95 -27.38 -12.74
CA LEU A 194 14.94 -27.75 -11.74
C LEU A 194 14.30 -27.84 -10.35
N VAL A 195 13.54 -26.81 -9.97
CA VAL A 195 12.83 -26.78 -8.68
C VAL A 195 11.84 -27.95 -8.60
N GLY A 196 11.09 -28.22 -9.66
CA GLY A 196 10.17 -29.37 -9.72
C GLY A 196 10.88 -30.72 -9.64
N SER A 197 12.05 -30.86 -10.28
CA SER A 197 12.85 -32.09 -10.22
C SER A 197 13.42 -32.35 -8.82
N LEU A 198 13.85 -31.30 -8.12
CA LEU A 198 14.32 -31.37 -6.73
C LEU A 198 13.17 -31.70 -5.76
N GLU A 199 11.99 -31.12 -5.96
CA GLU A 199 10.82 -31.40 -5.13
C GLU A 199 10.33 -32.85 -5.30
N ARG A 200 10.36 -33.36 -6.54
CA ARG A 200 10.07 -34.77 -6.83
C ARG A 200 11.08 -35.72 -6.20
N LEU A 201 12.37 -35.41 -6.27
CA LEU A 201 13.45 -36.18 -5.63
C LEU A 201 13.26 -36.24 -4.11
N ALA A 202 12.90 -35.11 -3.49
CA ALA A 202 12.62 -35.02 -2.06
C ALA A 202 11.36 -35.81 -1.63
N SER A 203 10.37 -35.95 -2.51
CA SER A 203 9.20 -36.81 -2.23
C SER A 203 9.60 -38.29 -2.19
N LEU A 204 10.37 -38.75 -3.18
CA LEU A 204 10.83 -40.15 -3.27
C LEU A 204 11.68 -40.56 -2.07
N HIS A 205 12.51 -39.64 -1.56
CA HIS A 205 13.33 -39.87 -0.37
C HIS A 205 12.47 -40.01 0.91
N ARG A 206 11.45 -39.16 1.08
CA ARG A 206 10.51 -39.27 2.21
C ARG A 206 9.66 -40.53 2.17
N GLU A 207 9.35 -41.02 0.98
CA GLU A 207 8.63 -42.28 0.76
C GLU A 207 9.53 -43.52 1.00
N GLY A 208 10.84 -43.32 1.23
CA GLY A 208 11.81 -44.39 1.41
C GLY A 208 12.09 -45.19 0.13
N ALA A 209 11.74 -44.63 -1.03
CA ALA A 209 11.94 -45.27 -2.34
C ALA A 209 13.39 -45.16 -2.84
N ILE A 210 14.17 -44.25 -2.26
CA ILE A 210 15.61 -44.05 -2.49
C ILE A 210 16.30 -43.83 -1.14
N ASP A 211 17.54 -44.30 -1.00
CA ASP A 211 18.31 -44.12 0.23
C ASP A 211 19.00 -42.74 0.31
N ASP A 212 19.61 -42.45 1.47
CA ASP A 212 20.28 -41.16 1.74
C ASP A 212 21.47 -40.90 0.79
N ASP A 213 22.19 -41.95 0.40
CA ASP A 213 23.38 -41.87 -0.45
C ASP A 213 22.97 -41.65 -1.91
N GLU A 214 21.94 -42.36 -2.39
CA GLU A 214 21.33 -42.20 -3.71
C GLU A 214 20.69 -40.81 -3.87
N TYR A 215 20.05 -40.29 -2.83
CA TYR A 215 19.49 -38.93 -2.82
C TYR A 215 20.59 -37.86 -2.94
N ALA A 216 21.69 -38.00 -2.19
CA ALA A 216 22.80 -37.06 -2.25
C ALA A 216 23.49 -37.05 -3.62
N ASP A 217 23.65 -38.22 -4.24
CA ASP A 217 24.21 -38.36 -5.59
C ASP A 217 23.30 -37.77 -6.67
N ALA A 218 22.00 -38.07 -6.64
CA ALA A 218 21.05 -37.54 -7.61
C ALA A 218 20.91 -36.01 -7.51
N LYS A 219 20.93 -35.47 -6.29
CA LYS A 219 20.93 -34.01 -6.06
C LYS A 219 22.18 -33.34 -6.61
N ARG A 220 23.37 -33.91 -6.41
CA ARG A 220 24.61 -33.39 -7.00
C ARG A 220 24.55 -33.35 -8.52
N ARG A 221 24.12 -34.43 -9.16
CA ARG A 221 24.00 -34.51 -10.63
C ARG A 221 23.04 -33.46 -11.20
N LEU A 222 21.93 -33.17 -10.51
CA LEU A 222 20.98 -32.14 -10.92
C LEU A 222 21.52 -30.70 -10.77
N LEU A 223 22.43 -30.47 -9.82
CA LEU A 223 23.06 -29.16 -9.59
C LEU A 223 24.28 -28.93 -10.50
N GLU A 224 25.00 -30.00 -10.85
CA GLU A 224 26.20 -29.96 -11.70
C GLU A 224 25.90 -30.06 -13.21
N GLY A 225 24.71 -30.55 -13.59
CA GLY A 225 24.28 -30.71 -14.99
C GLY A 225 23.93 -29.39 -15.72
N ARG A 226 24.48 -28.25 -15.28
CA ARG A 226 24.30 -26.93 -15.90
C ARG A 226 25.65 -26.25 -16.12
#